data_AF-A0A4V5NS04-F1
#
_entry.id   AF-A0A4V5NS04-F1
#
_cell.length_a   1.000
_cell.length_b   1.000
_cell.length_c   1.000
_cell.angle_alpha   90.00
_cell.angle_beta   90.00
_cell.angle_gamma   90.00
#
_symmetry.space_group_name_H-M   'P 1'
#
loop_
_entity.id
_entity.type
_entity.pdbx_description
1 polymer ?
#
loop_
_entity_poly.entity_id
_entity_poly.type
_entity_poly.pdbx_seq_one_letter_code
_entity_poly.pdbx_strand_id
1 'polypeptide(L)'
;MKPIILLTVLCCFVNAYSAERCPNEKAFLDNGWVVHSEKDFHRILEEKMNEFIPEIGIDLVLDDAENYKSDFSYDYYLIISIVIWDRISTARDEMWGDVALSRTCPDTGECIEVRWYDPETKTKHIVFNPKYACCLTTKVPLAYNTIF
;
A
#
# COMPACT_ATOMS: atom_id res chain seq x y z
N MET A 1 24.79 54.78 14.56
CA MET A 1 24.56 53.77 13.50
C MET A 1 23.49 52.82 14.01
N LYS A 2 22.31 52.82 13.38
CA LYS A 2 21.08 52.26 13.97
C LYS A 2 21.03 50.72 13.82
N PRO A 3 20.62 49.99 14.87
CA PRO A 3 20.56 48.53 14.89
C PRO A 3 19.28 48.08 14.16
N ILE A 4 19.30 48.02 12.83
CA ILE A 4 18.12 47.62 12.03
C ILE A 4 18.35 46.31 11.28
N ILE A 5 19.56 45.75 11.33
CA ILE A 5 19.93 44.59 10.48
C ILE A 5 19.71 43.23 11.18
N LEU A 6 19.44 43.19 12.50
CA LEU A 6 19.37 41.93 13.23
C LEU A 6 17.98 41.27 13.33
N LEU A 7 16.91 41.94 12.88
CA LEU A 7 15.53 41.42 13.07
C LEU A 7 14.97 40.65 11.87
N THR A 8 15.56 40.76 10.68
CA THR A 8 15.10 40.06 9.47
C THR A 8 15.68 38.65 9.31
N VAL A 9 16.71 38.28 10.09
CA VAL A 9 17.32 36.94 10.04
C VAL A 9 16.53 35.92 10.87
N LEU A 10 15.66 36.37 11.79
CA LEU A 10 14.97 35.50 12.75
C LEU A 10 13.60 34.98 12.26
N CYS A 11 13.11 35.37 11.08
CA CYS A 11 11.84 34.87 10.54
C CYS A 11 11.98 33.70 9.57
N CYS A 12 13.19 33.21 9.33
CA CYS A 12 13.42 31.93 8.66
C CYS A 12 13.33 30.75 9.65
N PHE A 13 12.31 30.75 10.53
CA PHE A 13 11.82 29.52 11.12
C PHE A 13 11.16 28.73 10.00
N VAL A 14 12.02 28.12 9.18
CA VAL A 14 11.66 27.01 8.31
C VAL A 14 10.97 26.00 9.21
N ASN A 15 9.65 25.93 9.09
CA ASN A 15 8.88 24.76 9.47
C ASN A 15 9.32 23.63 8.56
N ALA A 16 10.50 23.07 8.84
CA ALA A 16 10.91 21.78 8.35
C ALA A 16 10.04 20.76 9.09
N TYR A 17 8.78 20.66 8.66
CA TYR A 17 8.03 19.45 8.91
C TYR A 17 8.81 18.35 8.20
N SER A 18 9.57 17.58 8.99
CA SER A 18 9.93 16.23 8.59
C SER A 18 8.61 15.49 8.47
N ALA A 19 7.93 15.63 7.34
CA ALA A 19 6.94 14.65 6.95
C ALA A 19 7.73 13.35 6.90
N GLU A 20 7.51 12.47 7.86
CA GLU A 20 8.03 11.11 7.84
C GLU A 20 7.51 10.48 6.55
N ARG A 21 8.31 10.56 5.51
CA ARG A 21 7.96 10.06 4.21
C ARG A 21 8.13 8.55 4.30
N CYS A 22 7.06 7.81 4.08
CA CYS A 22 7.07 6.36 4.06
C CYS A 22 8.25 5.89 3.18
N PRO A 23 9.29 5.23 3.75
CA PRO A 23 10.52 4.94 3.01
C PRO A 23 10.27 4.03 1.80
N ASN A 24 9.23 3.18 1.87
CA ASN A 24 8.87 2.26 0.79
C ASN A 24 8.09 2.94 -0.34
N GLU A 25 7.45 4.08 -0.11
CA GLU A 25 6.66 4.78 -1.14
C GLU A 25 7.48 5.05 -2.39
N LYS A 26 8.72 5.53 -2.22
CA LYS A 26 9.63 5.75 -3.34
C LYS A 26 9.92 4.47 -4.11
N ALA A 27 10.15 3.36 -3.42
CA ALA A 27 10.43 2.08 -4.08
C ALA A 27 9.23 1.61 -4.92
N PHE A 28 8.00 1.77 -4.43
CA PHE A 28 6.80 1.46 -5.21
C PHE A 28 6.67 2.38 -6.44
N LEU A 29 6.82 3.69 -6.27
CA LEU A 29 6.75 4.67 -7.37
C LEU A 29 7.82 4.40 -8.45
N ASP A 30 9.07 4.14 -8.04
CA ASP A 30 10.18 3.83 -8.95
C ASP A 30 9.95 2.51 -9.72
N ASN A 31 9.09 1.63 -9.22
CA ASN A 31 8.66 0.37 -9.86
C ASN A 31 7.31 0.49 -10.63
N GLY A 32 6.86 1.72 -10.90
CA GLY A 32 5.68 1.98 -11.74
C GLY A 32 4.33 1.77 -11.03
N TRP A 33 4.32 1.76 -9.70
CA TRP A 33 3.07 1.67 -8.94
C TRP A 33 2.40 3.02 -8.79
N VAL A 34 1.06 3.00 -8.78
CA VAL A 34 0.23 4.09 -8.32
C VAL A 34 0.00 3.92 -6.82
N VAL A 35 0.64 4.77 -6.03
CA VAL A 35 0.42 4.84 -4.58
C VAL A 35 -0.72 5.83 -4.30
N HIS A 36 -1.83 5.34 -3.75
CA HIS A 36 -2.97 6.18 -3.41
C HIS A 36 -2.82 6.82 -2.03
N SER A 37 -3.56 7.89 -1.78
CA SER A 37 -3.55 8.54 -0.47
C SER A 37 -4.18 7.64 0.60
N GLU A 38 -3.53 7.54 1.75
CA GLU A 38 -4.06 6.87 2.95
C GLU A 38 -5.43 7.43 3.40
N LYS A 39 -5.73 8.69 3.06
CA LYS A 39 -7.03 9.34 3.36
C LYS A 39 -8.18 8.71 2.58
N ASP A 40 -7.88 8.15 1.42
CA ASP A 40 -8.85 7.50 0.54
C ASP A 40 -9.01 6.00 0.85
N PHE A 41 -8.25 5.46 1.81
CA PHE A 41 -8.19 4.02 2.07
C PHE A 41 -9.57 3.36 2.19
N HIS A 42 -10.45 3.88 3.06
CA HIS A 42 -11.76 3.25 3.30
C HIS A 42 -12.67 3.29 2.07
N ARG A 43 -12.64 4.40 1.31
CA ARG A 43 -13.41 4.53 0.07
C ARG A 43 -12.90 3.56 -0.99
N ILE A 44 -11.59 3.49 -1.19
CA ILE A 44 -10.97 2.58 -2.15
C ILE A 44 -11.21 1.13 -1.75
N LEU A 45 -11.07 0.80 -0.46
CA LEU A 45 -11.35 -0.54 0.05
C LEU A 45 -12.80 -0.93 -0.24
N GLU A 46 -13.77 -0.09 0.08
CA GLU A 46 -15.19 -0.39 -0.19
C GLU A 46 -15.45 -0.60 -1.69
N GLU A 47 -14.97 0.31 -2.54
CA GLU A 47 -15.08 0.21 -4.00
C GLU A 47 -14.49 -1.10 -4.52
N LYS A 48 -13.27 -1.42 -4.09
CA LYS A 48 -12.54 -2.61 -4.55
C LYS A 48 -13.09 -3.91 -3.98
N MET A 49 -13.60 -3.91 -2.74
CA MET A 49 -14.29 -5.10 -2.22
C MET A 49 -15.60 -5.38 -2.98
N ASN A 50 -16.35 -4.34 -3.36
CA ASN A 50 -17.54 -4.49 -4.20
C ASN A 50 -17.22 -5.00 -5.61
N GLU A 51 -16.05 -4.65 -6.15
CA GLU A 51 -15.53 -5.18 -7.41
C GLU A 51 -15.06 -6.63 -7.28
N PHE A 52 -14.28 -6.95 -6.25
CA PHE A 52 -13.59 -8.24 -6.15
C PHE A 52 -14.46 -9.37 -5.62
N ILE A 53 -15.33 -9.11 -4.63
CA ILE A 53 -16.13 -10.17 -3.98
C ILE A 53 -16.96 -10.98 -4.99
N PRO A 54 -17.68 -10.36 -5.95
CA PRO A 54 -18.46 -11.10 -6.94
C PRO A 54 -17.61 -12.01 -7.85
N GLU A 55 -16.34 -11.66 -8.06
CA GLU A 55 -15.44 -12.38 -8.98
C GLU A 55 -14.71 -13.55 -8.33
N ILE A 56 -14.74 -13.67 -6.99
CA ILE A 56 -14.08 -14.78 -6.28
C ILE A 56 -14.70 -16.13 -6.69
N GLY A 57 -13.84 -17.03 -7.17
CA GLY A 57 -14.23 -18.35 -7.68
C GLY A 57 -14.80 -18.32 -9.11
N ILE A 58 -14.89 -17.15 -9.72
CA ILE A 58 -15.28 -16.97 -11.13
C ILE A 58 -14.04 -16.58 -11.94
N ASP A 59 -13.60 -15.33 -11.80
CA ASP A 59 -12.38 -14.83 -12.44
C ASP A 59 -11.23 -14.75 -11.44
N LEU A 60 -11.49 -14.43 -10.16
CA LEU A 60 -10.47 -14.40 -9.11
C LEU A 60 -10.30 -15.78 -8.46
N VAL A 61 -9.14 -16.39 -8.64
CA VAL A 61 -8.76 -17.68 -8.07
C VAL A 61 -7.66 -17.49 -7.05
N LEU A 62 -7.75 -18.17 -5.91
CA LEU A 62 -6.73 -18.11 -4.86
C LEU A 62 -5.40 -18.63 -5.42
N ASP A 63 -4.37 -17.78 -5.37
CA ASP A 63 -3.00 -18.14 -5.73
C ASP A 63 -2.22 -18.55 -4.48
N ASP A 64 -2.13 -17.64 -3.50
CA ASP A 64 -1.41 -17.88 -2.25
C ASP A 64 -2.07 -17.21 -1.04
N ALA A 65 -1.77 -17.73 0.13
CA ALA A 65 -2.14 -17.15 1.41
C ALA A 65 -1.06 -17.43 2.46
N GLU A 66 -0.50 -16.38 3.02
CA GLU A 66 0.58 -16.49 3.99
C GLU A 66 0.40 -15.53 5.17
N ASN A 67 1.18 -15.78 6.23
CA ASN A 67 1.25 -14.89 7.38
C ASN A 67 2.70 -14.49 7.62
N TYR A 68 2.94 -13.20 7.85
CA TYR A 68 4.27 -12.68 8.15
C TYR A 68 4.19 -11.59 9.21
N LYS A 69 5.33 -11.32 9.86
CA LYS A 69 5.47 -10.23 10.81
C LYS A 69 5.79 -8.94 10.07
N SER A 70 5.05 -7.87 10.33
CA SER A 70 5.31 -6.57 9.70
C SER A 70 6.42 -5.80 10.39
N ASP A 71 7.37 -5.29 9.62
CA ASP A 71 8.37 -4.34 10.11
C ASP A 71 7.86 -2.88 10.11
N PHE A 72 6.67 -2.62 9.57
CA PHE A 72 6.10 -1.27 9.36
C PHE A 72 4.71 -1.09 9.97
N SER A 73 4.43 -1.87 11.01
CA SER A 73 3.21 -1.72 11.81
C SER A 73 3.51 -0.95 13.10
N TYR A 74 2.50 -0.27 13.64
CA TYR A 74 2.63 0.42 14.93
C TYR A 74 2.75 -0.55 16.12
N ASP A 75 2.41 -1.82 15.92
CA ASP A 75 2.53 -2.88 16.94
C ASP A 75 3.62 -3.87 16.53
N TYR A 76 4.70 -3.91 17.31
CA TYR A 76 5.85 -4.78 17.09
C TYR A 76 5.53 -6.29 17.14
N TYR A 77 4.33 -6.69 17.53
CA TYR A 77 3.87 -8.08 17.51
C TYR A 77 2.80 -8.37 16.46
N LEU A 78 2.44 -7.38 15.64
CA LEU A 78 1.39 -7.56 14.64
C LEU A 78 1.80 -8.59 13.58
N ILE A 79 0.99 -9.64 13.48
CA ILE A 79 1.03 -10.59 12.37
C ILE A 79 0.10 -10.05 11.29
N ILE A 80 0.61 -9.98 10.06
CA ILE A 80 -0.17 -9.70 8.87
C ILE A 80 -0.48 -11.02 8.19
N SER A 81 -1.76 -11.25 7.89
CA SER A 81 -2.19 -12.25 6.93
C SER A 81 -2.35 -11.57 5.58
N ILE A 82 -1.82 -12.17 4.52
CA ILE A 82 -2.08 -11.72 3.15
C ILE A 82 -2.70 -12.86 2.36
N VAL A 83 -3.67 -12.51 1.54
CA VAL A 83 -4.31 -13.40 0.59
C VAL A 83 -4.18 -12.79 -0.80
N ILE A 84 -3.78 -13.61 -1.77
CA ILE A 84 -3.46 -13.21 -3.14
C ILE A 84 -4.34 -14.01 -4.09
N TRP A 85 -4.90 -13.31 -5.07
CA TRP A 85 -5.72 -13.90 -6.12
C TRP A 85 -5.20 -13.53 -7.48
N ASP A 86 -5.26 -14.49 -8.40
CA ASP A 86 -5.05 -14.31 -9.83
C ASP A 86 -6.39 -14.13 -10.54
N ARG A 87 -6.44 -13.27 -11.56
CA ARG A 87 -7.53 -13.25 -12.53
C ARG A 87 -7.26 -14.27 -13.62
N ILE A 88 -8.23 -15.15 -13.90
CA ILE A 88 -8.14 -16.11 -15.02
C ILE A 88 -8.03 -15.36 -16.36
N SER A 89 -8.70 -14.21 -16.46
CA SER A 89 -8.70 -13.35 -17.63
C SER A 89 -7.36 -12.65 -17.90
N THR A 90 -6.49 -12.51 -16.90
CA THR A 90 -5.16 -11.92 -17.05
C THR A 90 -4.18 -12.96 -17.58
N ALA A 91 -3.43 -12.60 -18.62
CA ALA A 91 -2.40 -13.48 -19.17
C ALA A 91 -1.27 -13.67 -18.13
N ARG A 92 -0.80 -14.90 -17.92
CA ARG A 92 0.24 -15.20 -16.92
C ARG A 92 1.58 -14.51 -17.18
N ASP A 93 1.89 -14.16 -18.43
CA ASP A 93 3.08 -13.38 -18.77
C ASP A 93 2.91 -11.87 -18.47
N GLU A 94 1.68 -11.43 -18.21
CA GLU A 94 1.34 -10.05 -17.88
C GLU A 94 1.41 -9.76 -16.37
N MET A 95 0.75 -10.56 -15.54
CA MET A 95 0.71 -10.38 -14.09
C MET A 95 0.51 -11.70 -13.34
N TRP A 96 1.15 -11.80 -12.18
CA TRP A 96 0.94 -12.81 -11.13
C TRP A 96 0.46 -12.09 -9.87
N GLY A 97 -0.62 -12.55 -9.28
CA GLY A 97 -1.38 -11.81 -8.29
C GLY A 97 -1.99 -10.56 -8.93
N ASP A 98 -3.28 -10.60 -9.19
CA ASP A 98 -4.05 -9.45 -9.65
C ASP A 98 -4.63 -8.67 -8.47
N VAL A 99 -4.87 -9.34 -7.34
CA VAL A 99 -5.40 -8.73 -6.12
C VAL A 99 -4.69 -9.29 -4.92
N ALA A 100 -4.27 -8.42 -4.00
CA ALA A 100 -3.76 -8.85 -2.70
C ALA A 100 -4.38 -8.03 -1.58
N LEU A 101 -4.86 -8.72 -0.54
CA LEU A 101 -5.45 -8.11 0.64
C LEU A 101 -4.64 -8.50 1.86
N SER A 102 -4.06 -7.50 2.52
CA SER A 102 -3.40 -7.69 3.82
C SER A 102 -4.36 -7.36 4.95
N ARG A 103 -4.35 -8.17 6.00
CA ARG A 103 -5.19 -8.05 7.18
C ARG A 103 -4.40 -8.29 8.46
N THR A 104 -4.82 -7.63 9.54
CA THR A 104 -4.31 -7.93 10.89
C THR A 104 -4.72 -9.32 11.36
N CYS A 105 -3.80 -10.07 11.95
CA CYS A 105 -3.98 -11.42 12.48
C CYS A 105 -3.38 -11.50 13.90
N PRO A 106 -3.88 -12.34 14.82
CA PRO A 106 -5.05 -13.22 14.68
C PRO A 106 -6.40 -12.56 15.04
N ASP A 107 -6.40 -11.41 15.71
CA ASP A 107 -7.56 -11.01 16.53
C ASP A 107 -8.60 -10.13 15.81
N THR A 108 -8.20 -9.20 14.95
CA THR A 108 -9.13 -8.18 14.43
C THR A 108 -9.57 -8.38 12.98
N GLY A 109 -8.75 -9.06 12.14
CA GLY A 109 -9.08 -9.29 10.73
C GLY A 109 -9.24 -8.02 9.88
N GLU A 110 -8.83 -6.87 10.41
CA GLU A 110 -8.97 -5.55 9.80
C GLU A 110 -8.07 -5.43 8.59
N CYS A 111 -8.59 -4.87 7.49
CA CYS A 111 -7.80 -4.67 6.29
C CYS A 111 -6.83 -3.50 6.47
N ILE A 112 -5.56 -3.77 6.18
CA ILE A 112 -4.47 -2.82 6.37
C ILE A 112 -3.85 -2.37 5.05
N GLU A 113 -3.97 -3.16 3.99
CA GLU A 113 -3.41 -2.83 2.69
C GLU A 113 -4.20 -3.56 1.60
N VAL A 114 -4.48 -2.84 0.52
CA VAL A 114 -5.08 -3.37 -0.70
C VAL A 114 -4.12 -3.10 -1.83
N ARG A 115 -3.78 -4.15 -2.58
CA ARG A 115 -3.02 -4.07 -3.83
C ARG A 115 -3.87 -4.65 -4.94
N TRP A 116 -3.83 -4.02 -6.10
CA TRP A 116 -4.48 -4.58 -7.28
C TRP A 116 -3.78 -4.18 -8.57
N TYR A 117 -3.96 -5.01 -9.57
CA TYR A 117 -3.63 -4.74 -10.95
C TYR A 117 -4.88 -4.33 -11.72
N ASP A 118 -4.76 -3.28 -12.53
CA ASP A 118 -5.78 -2.87 -13.49
C ASP A 118 -5.37 -3.38 -14.89
N PRO A 119 -6.06 -4.40 -15.44
CA PRO A 119 -5.71 -4.97 -16.73
C PRO A 119 -6.06 -4.06 -17.92
N GLU A 120 -6.87 -3.02 -17.74
CA GLU A 120 -7.19 -2.07 -18.81
C GLU A 120 -6.08 -1.03 -18.98
N THR A 121 -5.63 -0.47 -17.86
CA THR A 121 -4.57 0.55 -17.84
C THR A 121 -3.17 -0.03 -17.70
N LYS A 122 -3.07 -1.33 -17.39
CA LYS A 122 -1.83 -2.07 -17.12
C LYS A 122 -1.04 -1.49 -15.95
N THR A 123 -1.72 -0.91 -14.95
CA THR A 123 -1.08 -0.30 -13.77
C THR A 123 -1.29 -1.09 -12.48
N LYS A 124 -0.28 -1.10 -11.63
CA LYS A 124 -0.33 -1.66 -10.27
C LYS A 124 -0.67 -0.55 -9.29
N HIS A 125 -1.56 -0.84 -8.35
CA HIS A 125 -2.06 0.12 -7.39
C HIS A 125 -1.91 -0.40 -5.97
N ILE A 126 -1.68 0.51 -5.04
CA ILE A 126 -1.56 0.18 -3.63
C ILE A 126 -2.13 1.30 -2.75
N VAL A 127 -2.81 0.91 -1.68
CA VAL A 127 -3.26 1.81 -0.61
C VAL A 127 -3.19 1.09 0.73
N PHE A 128 -2.84 1.82 1.79
CA PHE A 128 -2.73 1.26 3.14
C PHE A 128 -3.56 2.06 4.15
N ASN A 129 -3.88 1.40 5.26
CA ASN A 129 -4.63 1.98 6.38
C ASN A 129 -3.66 2.60 7.40
N PRO A 130 -3.68 3.93 7.57
CA PRO A 130 -2.74 4.62 8.46
C PRO A 130 -3.03 4.37 9.94
N LYS A 131 -4.13 3.69 10.28
CA LYS A 131 -4.44 3.26 11.65
C LYS A 131 -3.54 2.12 12.13
N TYR A 132 -3.11 1.25 11.21
CA TYR A 132 -2.41 -0.01 11.56
C TYR A 132 -0.98 -0.06 11.04
N ALA A 133 -0.69 0.63 9.93
CA ALA A 133 0.63 0.68 9.32
C ALA A 133 1.14 2.12 9.25
N CYS A 134 2.43 2.30 9.55
CA CYS A 134 3.11 3.60 9.42
C CYS A 134 3.66 3.85 8.00
N CYS A 135 3.67 2.81 7.16
CA CYS A 135 4.13 2.86 5.78
C CYS A 135 3.61 1.63 5.01
N LEU A 136 3.68 1.67 3.68
CA LEU A 136 3.45 0.53 2.79
C LEU A 136 4.31 -0.67 3.21
N THR A 137 3.75 -1.87 3.15
CA THR A 137 4.43 -3.09 3.64
C THR A 137 5.66 -3.45 2.79
N THR A 138 6.66 -4.09 3.41
CA THR A 138 7.98 -4.38 2.81
C THR A 138 8.05 -5.56 1.87
N LYS A 139 6.94 -6.28 1.67
CA LYS A 139 6.82 -7.25 0.59
C LYS A 139 6.74 -6.50 -0.74
N VAL A 140 7.82 -5.82 -1.12
CA VAL A 140 7.98 -5.19 -2.42
C VAL A 140 8.25 -6.32 -3.40
N PRO A 141 7.41 -6.51 -4.43
CA PRO A 141 7.53 -7.68 -5.29
C PRO A 141 8.88 -7.71 -6.00
N LEU A 142 9.56 -8.85 -5.94
CA LEU A 142 10.92 -9.00 -6.50
C LEU A 142 10.92 -9.17 -8.03
N ALA A 143 9.77 -9.49 -8.63
CA ALA A 143 9.60 -9.53 -10.08
C ALA A 143 8.69 -8.39 -10.57
N TYR A 144 8.89 -7.98 -11.83
CA TYR A 144 8.15 -6.88 -12.43
C TYR A 144 6.65 -7.17 -12.56
N ASN A 145 6.30 -8.42 -12.87
CA ASN A 145 4.95 -8.90 -13.13
C ASN A 145 4.34 -9.60 -11.91
N THR A 146 4.65 -9.16 -10.68
CA THR A 146 3.92 -9.57 -9.47
C THR A 146 3.53 -8.38 -8.61
N ILE A 147 2.41 -8.51 -7.89
CA ILE A 147 1.98 -7.56 -6.85
C ILE A 147 2.44 -7.95 -5.44
N PHE A 148 3.08 -9.13 -5.28
CA PHE A 148 3.62 -9.62 -4.01
C PHE A 148 5.05 -10.18 -4.12
#